data_AF-A0A973MRH9-F1
#
_entry.id   AF-A0A973MRH9-F1
#
_cell.length_a   1.000
_cell.length_b   1.000
_cell.length_c   1.000
_cell.angle_alpha   90.00
_cell.angle_beta   90.00
_cell.angle_gamma   90.00
#
_symmetry.space_group_name_H-M   'P 1'
#
loop_
_entity.id
_entity.type
_entity.pdbx_description
1 polymer ?
#
loop_
_entity_poly.entity_id
_entity_poly.type
_entity_poly.pdbx_seq_one_letter_code
_entity_poly.pdbx_strand_id
1 'polypeptide(L)'
;ADSWKVKRIRARGDILVGPCDLRGNPTGAQLPATAEIVDEATVARYRELIARKYGIVGRLSLLGSRLRRGLKGTVGIRVALKL
;
A
#
# COMPACT_ATOMS: atom_id res chain seq x y z
N ALA A 1 -10.16 7.77 6.56
CA ALA A 1 -9.47 6.90 5.57
C ALA A 1 -10.54 6.03 4.94
N ASP A 2 -11.17 6.57 3.91
CA ASP A 2 -12.56 6.21 3.61
C ASP A 2 -12.67 5.41 2.31
N SER A 3 -11.55 4.80 1.90
CA SER A 3 -11.55 3.91 0.75
C SER A 3 -12.21 2.59 1.11
N TRP A 4 -13.02 2.08 0.19
CA TRP A 4 -13.72 0.81 0.35
C TRP A 4 -12.77 -0.39 0.60
N LYS A 5 -11.51 -0.30 0.14
CA LYS A 5 -10.48 -1.31 0.43
C LYS A 5 -10.14 -1.38 1.92
N VAL A 6 -9.99 -0.23 2.59
CA VAL A 6 -9.70 -0.16 4.04
C VAL A 6 -10.86 -0.73 4.85
N LYS A 7 -12.10 -0.38 4.48
CA LYS A 7 -13.30 -0.93 5.13
C LYS A 7 -13.33 -2.46 5.03
N ARG A 8 -13.05 -3.01 3.85
CA ARG A 8 -13.00 -4.46 3.64
C ARG A 8 -11.89 -5.13 4.45
N ILE A 9 -10.67 -4.59 4.43
CA ILE A 9 -9.54 -5.15 5.20
C ILE A 9 -9.83 -5.16 6.70
N ARG A 10 -10.43 -4.09 7.24
CA ARG A 10 -10.85 -4.04 8.66
C ARG A 10 -11.90 -5.08 9.02
N ALA A 11 -12.83 -5.38 8.11
CA ALA A 11 -13.85 -6.40 8.32
C ALA A 11 -13.29 -7.82 8.13
N ARG A 12 -12.39 -8.01 7.16
CA ARG A 12 -11.75 -9.29 6.85
C ARG A 12 -10.39 -9.07 6.16
N GLY A 13 -9.33 -9.54 6.81
CA GLY A 13 -7.96 -9.42 6.30
C GLY A 13 -7.54 -10.47 5.28
N ASP A 14 -8.31 -11.56 5.11
CA ASP A 14 -7.99 -12.58 4.11
C ASP A 14 -8.19 -12.04 2.69
N ILE A 15 -7.13 -12.05 1.89
CA ILE A 15 -7.13 -11.55 0.53
C ILE A 15 -6.45 -12.51 -0.43
N LEU A 16 -6.64 -12.26 -1.72
CA LEU A 16 -5.81 -12.78 -2.78
C LEU A 16 -4.92 -11.64 -3.29
N VAL A 17 -3.64 -11.91 -3.53
CA VAL A 17 -2.68 -10.94 -4.09
C VAL A 17 -2.02 -11.53 -5.34
N GLY A 18 -1.89 -10.72 -6.38
CA GLY A 18 -1.24 -11.11 -7.63
C GLY A 18 -0.59 -9.91 -8.33
N PRO A 19 0.32 -10.16 -9.29
CA PRO A 19 0.99 -9.10 -10.03
C PRO A 19 0.03 -8.45 -11.04
N CYS A 20 0.23 -7.15 -11.30
CA CYS A 20 -0.51 -6.39 -12.30
C CYS A 20 0.36 -5.32 -12.95
N ASP A 21 -0.08 -4.83 -14.11
CA ASP A 21 0.51 -3.67 -14.76
C ASP A 21 0.06 -2.34 -14.10
N LEU A 22 0.58 -1.22 -14.60
CA LEU A 22 0.25 0.12 -14.09
C LEU A 22 -1.23 0.51 -14.25
N ARG A 23 -1.96 -0.14 -15.16
CA ARG A 23 -3.40 0.09 -15.39
C ARG A 23 -4.26 -0.82 -14.51
N GLY A 24 -3.65 -1.78 -13.82
CA GLY A 24 -4.33 -2.74 -12.97
C GLY A 24 -4.77 -4.01 -13.70
N ASN A 25 -4.28 -4.26 -14.92
CA ASN A 25 -4.53 -5.52 -15.60
C ASN A 25 -3.73 -6.65 -14.92
N PRO A 26 -4.35 -7.76 -14.50
CA PRO A 26 -3.64 -8.90 -13.91
C PRO A 26 -2.62 -9.48 -14.89
N THR A 27 -1.41 -9.76 -14.41
CA THR A 27 -0.31 -10.32 -15.24
C THR A 27 0.13 -11.72 -14.79
N GLY A 28 -0.57 -12.33 -13.83
CA GLY A 28 -0.18 -13.63 -13.29
C GLY A 28 -1.17 -14.17 -12.23
N ALA A 29 -0.80 -15.32 -11.66
CA ALA A 29 -1.61 -16.02 -10.67
C ALA A 29 -1.80 -15.21 -9.38
N GLN A 30 -2.92 -15.46 -8.71
CA GLN A 30 -3.21 -14.89 -7.39
C GLN A 30 -2.86 -15.91 -6.30
N LEU A 31 -2.31 -15.41 -5.20
CA LEU A 31 -1.91 -16.20 -4.04
C LEU A 31 -2.69 -15.77 -2.80
N PRO A 32 -3.05 -16.70 -1.90
CA PRO A 32 -3.66 -16.37 -0.62
C PRO A 32 -2.70 -15.56 0.25
N ALA A 33 -3.22 -14.52 0.89
CA ALA A 33 -2.48 -13.61 1.74
C ALA A 33 -3.35 -13.02 2.85
N THR A 34 -2.70 -12.37 3.81
CA THR A 34 -3.36 -11.57 4.84
C THR A 34 -2.96 -10.11 4.66
N ALA A 35 -3.94 -9.20 4.76
CA ALA A 35 -3.76 -7.77 4.74
C ALA A 35 -4.09 -7.15 6.11
N GLU A 36 -3.26 -6.20 6.53
CA GLU A 36 -3.39 -5.49 7.80
C GLU A 36 -3.21 -3.97 7.60
N ILE A 37 -4.06 -3.16 8.24
CA ILE A 37 -3.85 -1.71 8.32
C ILE A 37 -2.83 -1.43 9.42
N VAL A 38 -1.73 -0.74 9.09
CA VAL A 38 -0.62 -0.50 10.03
C VAL A 38 -0.66 0.90 10.64
N ASP A 39 0.08 1.08 11.73
CA ASP A 39 0.23 2.34 12.45
C ASP A 39 1.04 3.41 11.69
N GLU A 40 0.98 4.66 12.17
CA GLU A 40 1.66 5.81 11.54
C GLU A 40 3.19 5.64 11.49
N ALA A 41 3.79 4.99 12.50
CA ALA A 41 5.23 4.73 12.55
C ALA A 41 5.67 3.78 11.43
N THR A 42 4.90 2.72 11.18
CA THR A 42 5.13 1.78 10.07
C THR A 42 4.92 2.49 8.73
N VAL A 43 3.90 3.36 8.61
CA VAL A 43 3.71 4.17 7.39
C VAL A 43 4.92 5.08 7.13
N ALA A 44 5.47 5.72 8.16
CA ALA A 44 6.67 6.56 8.02
C ALA A 44 7.85 5.75 7.48
N ARG A 45 8.12 4.57 8.05
CA ARG A 45 9.15 3.63 7.55
C ARG A 45 8.90 3.23 6.10
N TYR A 46 7.64 2.98 5.70
CA TYR A 46 7.32 2.64 4.30
C TYR A 46 7.65 3.78 3.34
N ARG A 47 7.48 5.04 3.72
CA ARG A 47 7.85 6.20 2.88
C ARG A 47 9.35 6.24 2.63
N GLU A 48 10.17 5.95 3.64
CA GLU A 48 11.63 5.85 3.48
C GLU A 48 12.01 4.71 2.54
N LEU A 49 11.38 3.54 2.68
CA LEU A 49 11.60 2.40 1.80
C LEU A 49 11.21 2.72 0.34
N ILE A 50 10.09 3.42 0.12
CA ILE A 50 9.66 3.87 -1.21
C ILE A 50 10.68 4.85 -1.81
N ALA A 51 11.11 5.86 -1.04
CA ALA A 51 12.11 6.83 -1.49
C ALA A 51 13.44 6.16 -1.87
N ARG A 52 13.82 5.10 -1.14
CA ARG A 52 15.04 4.34 -1.41
C ARG A 52 14.90 3.40 -2.60
N LYS A 53 13.75 2.71 -2.74
CA LYS A 53 13.48 1.75 -3.81
C LYS A 53 13.30 2.42 -5.18
N TYR A 54 12.64 3.58 -5.21
CA TYR A 54 12.25 4.26 -6.46
C TYR A 54 13.01 5.57 -6.71
N GLY A 55 14.01 5.90 -5.88
CA GLY A 55 14.88 7.06 -6.05
C GLY A 55 14.12 8.39 -6.20
N ILE A 56 14.50 9.17 -7.21
CA ILE A 56 13.92 10.51 -7.48
C ILE A 56 12.40 10.40 -7.73
N VAL A 57 11.95 9.41 -8.50
CA VAL A 57 10.53 9.22 -8.82
C VAL A 57 9.72 8.93 -7.54
N GLY A 58 10.27 8.10 -6.65
CA GLY A 58 9.68 7.84 -5.33
C GLY A 58 9.57 9.10 -4.47
N ARG A 59 10.65 9.89 -4.39
CA ARG A 59 10.68 11.14 -3.60
C ARG A 59 9.68 12.18 -4.12
N LEU A 60 9.62 12.40 -5.44
CA LEU A 60 8.67 13.33 -6.05
C LEU A 60 7.21 12.87 -5.86
N SER A 61 6.95 11.58 -5.97
CA SER A 61 5.62 11.00 -5.72
C SER A 61 5.17 11.20 -4.26
N LEU A 62 6.07 10.98 -3.30
CA LEU A 62 5.81 11.20 -1.88
C LEU A 62 5.58 12.69 -1.56
N LEU A 63 6.39 13.58 -2.14
CA LEU A 63 6.22 15.03 -2.00
C LEU A 63 4.85 15.48 -2.53
N GLY A 64 4.48 15.05 -3.74
CA GLY A 64 3.18 15.38 -4.34
C GLY A 64 2.00 14.79 -3.55
N SER A 65 2.16 13.60 -2.95
CA SER A 65 1.15 13.03 -2.05
C SER A 65 0.99 13.86 -0.77
N ARG A 66 2.11 14.26 -0.15
CA ARG A 66 2.12 15.08 1.06
C ARG A 66 1.49 16.46 0.81
N LEU A 67 1.78 17.09 -0.31
CA LEU A 67 1.19 18.40 -0.66
C LEU A 67 -0.33 18.30 -0.84
N ARG A 68 -0.81 17.25 -1.54
CA ARG A 68 -2.24 17.08 -1.84
C ARG A 68 -3.09 16.56 -0.67
N ARG A 69 -2.53 15.73 0.21
CA ARG A 69 -3.30 15.01 1.23
C ARG A 69 -2.72 15.11 2.65
N GLY A 70 -1.62 15.81 2.84
CA GLY A 70 -0.90 15.86 4.11
C GLY A 70 -0.24 14.53 4.49
N LEU A 71 0.39 14.50 5.67
CA LEU A 71 1.06 13.29 6.20
C LEU A 71 0.07 12.22 6.70
N LYS A 72 -1.16 12.60 7.03
CA LYS A 72 -2.20 11.69 7.53
C LYS A 72 -3.21 11.25 6.45
N GLY A 73 -3.08 11.78 5.23
CA GLY A 73 -3.99 11.43 4.12
C GLY A 73 -3.65 10.14 3.36
N THR A 74 -2.73 9.33 3.89
CA THR A 74 -2.37 8.01 3.34
C THR A 74 -2.39 6.97 4.44
N VAL A 75 -2.82 5.75 4.10
CA VAL A 75 -2.85 4.60 5.01
C VAL A 75 -1.84 3.57 4.53
N GLY A 76 -1.14 2.92 5.46
CA GLY A 76 -0.28 1.78 5.15
C GLY A 76 -1.06 0.48 5.19
N ILE A 77 -0.73 -0.42 4.28
CA ILE A 77 -1.24 -1.79 4.28
C ILE A 77 -0.02 -2.72 4.25
N ARG A 78 0.05 -3.63 5.21
CA ARG A 78 0.99 -4.76 5.18
C ARG A 78 0.28 -5.93 4.52
N VAL A 79 0.98 -6.61 3.62
CA VAL A 79 0.51 -7.85 2.98
C VAL A 79 1.54 -8.94 3.27
N ALA A 80 1.07 -10.08 3.77
CA ALA A 80 1.88 -11.26 4.03
C ALA A 80 1.27 -12.46 3.29
N LEU A 81 2.07 -13.19 2.52
CA LEU A 81 1.63 -14.41 1.85
C LEU A 81 1.32 -15.49 2.90
N LYS A 82 0.23 -16.23 2.68
CA LYS A 82 -0.04 -17.48 3.39
C LYS A 82 0.67 -18.57 2.61
N LEU A 83 1.88 -18.92 3.05
CA LEU A 83 2.58 -20.12 2.56
C LEU A 83 1.90 -21.36 3.13
#